data_AF-A0A1W9S4E2-F1
#
_entry.id   AF-A0A1W9S4E2-F1
#
_cell.length_a   1.000
_cell.length_b   1.000
_cell.length_c   1.000
_cell.angle_alpha   90.00
_cell.angle_beta   90.00
_cell.angle_gamma   90.00
#
_symmetry.space_group_name_H-M   'P 1'
#
loop_
_entity.id
_entity.type
_entity.pdbx_description
1 polymer ?
#
loop_
_entity_poly.entity_id
_entity_poly.type
_entity_poly.pdbx_seq_one_letter_code
_entity_poly.pdbx_strand_id
1 'polypeptide(L)'
;QLGRTKNLTIERKSYFPKDDILSEILKNAGGSKPDYITFAGDGEPTLCQDLGWLINKTKERLRLPIAVITNGSLLFLKDVRRDLKEADVVLPTLDAGNEKVFRHTNRPHGDIGFYTMLGGQIDFRHDYAGQIWLEVMLVSGLNDSEEELSNIKQAVDMIKPDRVYVVTPIRPPAESWVKPSSPENILKAQKILGKVESLVGLESGEFGLHEFSNARQAILEIGSRHPLRWEQAVDIENAFSEPNTINQMLEGKKLVKVNFNNSWYLLPGHFVRGE
;
A
#
# COMPACT_ATOMS: atom_id res chain seq x y z
N GLN A 1 -6.04 5.75 1.47
CA GLN A 1 -5.62 7.18 1.47
C GLN A 1 -6.14 7.93 0.25
N LEU A 2 -6.34 7.29 -0.90
CA LEU A 2 -6.67 7.94 -2.17
C LEU A 2 -8.17 8.20 -2.45
N GLY A 3 -9.06 7.78 -1.54
CA GLY A 3 -10.50 7.95 -1.72
C GLY A 3 -11.17 6.83 -2.53
N ARG A 4 -12.38 7.08 -3.00
CA ARG A 4 -13.20 6.08 -3.71
C ARG A 4 -12.86 6.04 -5.19
N THR A 5 -12.59 4.87 -5.73
CA THR A 5 -12.68 4.63 -7.18
C THR A 5 -14.12 4.26 -7.56
N LYS A 6 -14.56 4.70 -8.73
CA LYS A 6 -15.80 4.22 -9.38
C LYS A 6 -15.52 3.15 -10.43
N ASN A 7 -14.25 2.93 -10.76
CA ASN A 7 -13.80 2.01 -11.79
C ASN A 7 -13.25 0.75 -11.12
N LEU A 8 -14.14 -0.17 -10.76
CA LEU A 8 -13.77 -1.50 -10.29
C LEU A 8 -13.62 -2.41 -11.51
N THR A 9 -12.53 -3.17 -11.57
CA THR A 9 -12.29 -4.13 -12.65
C THR A 9 -11.51 -5.33 -12.14
N ILE A 10 -11.68 -6.46 -12.82
CA ILE A 10 -10.85 -7.67 -12.69
C ILE A 10 -10.09 -7.96 -14.00
N GLU A 11 -10.26 -7.11 -15.00
CA GLU A 11 -9.62 -7.23 -16.30
C GLU A 11 -8.18 -6.70 -16.22
N ARG A 12 -7.22 -7.56 -16.55
CA ARG A 12 -5.80 -7.22 -16.56
C ARG A 12 -5.42 -6.59 -17.90
N LYS A 13 -4.67 -5.48 -17.88
CA LYS A 13 -4.28 -4.71 -19.07
C LYS A 13 -2.86 -4.18 -18.99
N SER A 14 -2.30 -3.78 -20.12
CA SER A 14 -1.11 -2.93 -20.18
C SER A 14 -1.57 -1.49 -20.01
N TYR A 15 -1.23 -0.87 -18.89
CA TYR A 15 -1.56 0.53 -18.62
C TYR A 15 -0.55 1.49 -19.23
N PHE A 16 0.71 1.07 -19.32
CA PHE A 16 1.82 1.83 -19.89
C PHE A 16 2.73 0.89 -20.69
N PRO A 17 3.58 1.42 -21.59
CA PRO A 17 4.59 0.63 -22.26
C PRO A 17 5.57 0.02 -21.25
N LYS A 18 5.62 -1.31 -21.17
CA LYS A 18 6.46 -2.03 -20.20
C LYS A 18 7.95 -1.71 -20.30
N ASP A 19 8.45 -1.42 -21.50
CA ASP A 19 9.85 -1.06 -21.73
C ASP A 19 10.20 0.31 -21.13
N ASP A 20 9.24 1.25 -21.11
CA ASP A 20 9.40 2.56 -20.46
C ASP A 20 9.50 2.38 -18.94
N ILE A 21 8.59 1.58 -18.35
CA ILE A 21 8.63 1.24 -16.92
C ILE A 21 9.97 0.59 -16.56
N LEU A 22 10.43 -0.41 -17.33
CA LEU A 22 11.71 -1.06 -17.07
C LEU A 22 12.87 -0.06 -17.15
N SER A 23 12.87 0.82 -18.16
CA SER A 23 13.91 1.85 -18.32
C SER A 23 13.98 2.78 -17.11
N GLU A 24 12.82 3.18 -16.58
CA GLU A 24 12.73 4.01 -15.38
C GLU A 24 13.27 3.30 -14.13
N ILE A 25 12.91 2.02 -13.93
CA ILE A 25 13.43 1.19 -12.83
C ILE A 25 14.96 1.12 -12.89
N LEU A 26 15.53 0.80 -14.06
CA LEU A 26 16.98 0.65 -14.23
C LEU A 26 17.73 1.96 -13.99
N LYS A 27 17.18 3.08 -14.47
CA LYS A 27 17.77 4.41 -14.29
C LYS A 27 17.85 4.78 -12.81
N ASN A 28 16.78 4.55 -12.05
CA ASN A 28 16.70 4.95 -10.65
C ASN A 28 17.49 4.01 -9.72
N ALA A 29 17.44 2.70 -9.94
CA ALA A 29 18.16 1.72 -9.11
C ALA A 29 19.69 1.87 -9.19
N GLY A 30 20.22 2.33 -10.33
CA GLY A 30 21.66 2.55 -10.52
C GLY A 30 22.26 3.64 -9.61
N GLY A 31 21.44 4.61 -9.18
CA GLY A 31 21.88 5.74 -8.35
C GLY A 31 21.87 5.48 -6.85
N SER A 32 20.95 4.63 -6.36
CA SER A 32 20.66 4.49 -4.92
C SER A 32 21.10 3.16 -4.29
N LYS A 33 21.52 2.17 -5.09
CA LYS A 33 21.89 0.81 -4.63
C LYS A 33 20.90 0.23 -3.59
N PRO A 34 19.62 0.07 -3.96
CA PRO A 34 18.59 -0.35 -3.01
C PRO A 34 18.73 -1.83 -2.62
N ASP A 35 18.26 -2.18 -1.42
CA ASP A 35 18.22 -3.57 -0.96
C ASP A 35 17.11 -4.40 -1.63
N TYR A 36 16.04 -3.75 -2.06
CA TYR A 36 14.89 -4.34 -2.75
C TYR A 36 14.40 -3.42 -3.87
N ILE A 37 13.83 -4.02 -4.92
CA ILE A 37 12.93 -3.33 -5.83
C ILE A 37 11.49 -3.76 -5.51
N THR A 38 10.65 -2.81 -5.14
CA THR A 38 9.26 -3.08 -4.77
C THR A 38 8.30 -2.63 -5.86
N PHE A 39 7.47 -3.54 -6.36
CA PHE A 39 6.32 -3.20 -7.19
C PHE A 39 5.12 -2.89 -6.28
N ALA A 40 4.78 -1.61 -6.22
CA ALA A 40 3.57 -1.09 -5.59
C ALA A 40 2.93 -0.09 -6.56
N GLY A 41 1.64 -0.26 -6.85
CA GLY A 41 0.93 0.57 -7.83
C GLY A 41 0.19 1.74 -7.21
N ASP A 42 -0.02 2.81 -7.99
CA ASP A 42 -1.14 3.74 -7.78
C ASP A 42 -2.45 3.06 -8.24
N GLY A 43 -2.84 2.03 -7.47
CA GLY A 43 -3.81 1.02 -7.87
C GLY A 43 -3.35 -0.39 -7.45
N GLU A 44 -3.95 -1.42 -8.04
CA GLU A 44 -3.57 -2.82 -7.77
C GLU A 44 -2.56 -3.32 -8.81
N PRO A 45 -1.28 -3.59 -8.44
CA PRO A 45 -0.26 -3.96 -9.42
C PRO A 45 -0.58 -5.24 -10.18
N THR A 46 -1.32 -6.19 -9.60
CA THR A 46 -1.70 -7.44 -10.29
C THR A 46 -2.71 -7.23 -11.44
N LEU A 47 -3.34 -6.06 -11.55
CA LEU A 47 -4.10 -5.67 -12.75
C LEU A 47 -3.19 -5.40 -13.95
N CYS A 48 -1.90 -5.13 -13.75
CA CYS A 48 -0.95 -4.98 -14.84
C CYS A 48 -0.66 -6.35 -15.46
N GLN A 49 -0.99 -6.53 -16.74
CA GLN A 49 -0.70 -7.78 -17.46
C GLN A 49 0.80 -8.00 -17.68
N ASP A 50 1.59 -6.93 -17.67
CA ASP A 50 3.04 -6.98 -17.89
C ASP A 50 3.84 -7.23 -16.60
N LEU A 51 3.18 -7.36 -15.44
CA LEU A 51 3.85 -7.47 -14.14
C LEU A 51 4.87 -8.62 -14.10
N GLY A 52 4.49 -9.81 -14.58
CA GLY A 52 5.40 -10.96 -14.59
C GLY A 52 6.63 -10.73 -15.48
N TRP A 53 6.46 -10.05 -16.61
CA TRP A 53 7.58 -9.66 -17.48
C TRP A 53 8.50 -8.64 -16.79
N LEU A 54 7.91 -7.64 -16.13
CA LEU A 54 8.65 -6.60 -15.40
C LEU A 54 9.46 -7.20 -14.26
N ILE A 55 8.87 -8.06 -13.43
CA ILE A 55 9.56 -8.75 -12.34
C ILE A 55 10.78 -9.52 -12.88
N ASN A 56 10.57 -10.34 -13.91
CA ASN A 56 11.63 -11.13 -14.51
C ASN A 56 12.76 -10.28 -15.08
N LYS A 57 12.42 -9.23 -15.84
CA LYS A 57 13.43 -8.38 -16.48
C LYS A 57 14.19 -7.52 -15.47
N THR A 58 13.51 -6.99 -14.45
CA THR A 58 14.17 -6.26 -13.38
C THR A 58 15.14 -7.16 -12.62
N LYS A 59 14.73 -8.38 -12.28
CA LYS A 59 15.58 -9.36 -11.58
C LYS A 59 16.79 -9.76 -12.43
N GLU A 60 16.60 -10.00 -13.73
CA GLU A 60 17.68 -10.31 -14.68
C GLU A 60 18.73 -9.20 -14.75
N ARG A 61 18.29 -7.94 -14.80
CA ARG A 61 19.17 -6.78 -15.04
C ARG A 61 19.86 -6.26 -13.78
N LEU A 62 19.16 -6.24 -12.64
CA LEU A 62 19.67 -5.65 -11.40
C LEU A 62 20.20 -6.68 -10.41
N ARG A 63 19.75 -7.94 -10.50
CA ARG A 63 20.08 -9.01 -9.53
C ARG A 63 19.77 -8.63 -8.07
N LEU A 64 18.75 -7.80 -7.89
CA LEU A 64 18.24 -7.39 -6.58
C LEU A 64 16.98 -8.19 -6.23
N PRO A 65 16.74 -8.44 -4.92
CA PRO A 65 15.47 -8.99 -4.45
C PRO A 65 14.26 -8.16 -4.91
N ILE A 66 13.19 -8.83 -5.33
CA ILE A 66 11.94 -8.22 -5.75
C ILE A 66 10.87 -8.44 -4.69
N ALA A 67 10.20 -7.35 -4.30
CA ALA A 67 8.99 -7.40 -3.48
C ALA A 67 7.76 -6.94 -4.30
N VAL A 68 6.59 -7.49 -4.02
CA VAL A 68 5.31 -7.03 -4.59
C VAL A 68 4.31 -6.78 -3.48
N ILE A 69 3.76 -5.57 -3.40
CA ILE A 69 2.68 -5.24 -2.47
C ILE A 69 1.36 -5.31 -3.24
N THR A 70 0.42 -6.13 -2.78
CA THR A 70 -0.86 -6.39 -3.47
C THR A 70 -2.00 -6.46 -2.47
N ASN A 71 -3.20 -6.05 -2.88
CA ASN A 71 -4.40 -6.26 -2.09
C ASN A 71 -4.87 -7.73 -2.09
N GLY A 72 -4.19 -8.62 -2.84
CA GLY A 72 -4.44 -10.06 -2.88
C GLY A 72 -5.73 -10.48 -3.60
N SER A 73 -6.54 -9.53 -4.07
CA SER A 73 -7.90 -9.80 -4.57
C SER A 73 -7.95 -10.60 -5.86
N LEU A 74 -6.87 -10.61 -6.65
CA LEU A 74 -6.77 -11.36 -7.92
C LEU A 74 -5.97 -12.66 -7.82
N LEU A 75 -5.53 -13.07 -6.62
CA LEU A 75 -4.73 -14.30 -6.45
C LEU A 75 -5.50 -15.60 -6.78
N PHE A 76 -6.83 -15.52 -6.96
CA PHE A 76 -7.63 -16.63 -7.48
C PHE A 76 -7.37 -16.90 -8.97
N LEU A 77 -6.77 -15.95 -9.70
CA LEU A 77 -6.39 -16.11 -11.10
C LEU A 77 -5.02 -16.78 -11.20
N LYS A 78 -4.95 -17.96 -11.85
CA LYS A 78 -3.71 -18.71 -12.05
C LYS A 78 -2.61 -17.91 -12.76
N ASP A 79 -2.98 -17.07 -13.73
CA ASP A 79 -2.02 -16.25 -14.46
C ASP A 79 -1.38 -15.18 -13.55
N VAL A 80 -2.13 -14.61 -12.59
CA VAL A 80 -1.57 -13.68 -11.60
C VAL A 80 -0.57 -14.40 -10.72
N ARG A 81 -0.92 -15.60 -10.22
CA ARG A 81 0.00 -16.40 -9.41
C ARG A 81 1.28 -16.76 -10.15
N ARG A 82 1.17 -17.10 -11.45
CA ARG A 82 2.33 -17.34 -12.31
C ARG A 82 3.23 -16.10 -12.44
N ASP A 83 2.63 -14.93 -12.62
CA ASP A 83 3.39 -13.68 -12.80
C ASP A 83 4.15 -13.27 -11.54
N LEU A 84 3.62 -13.59 -10.37
CA LEU A 84 4.25 -13.31 -9.07
C LEU A 84 5.31 -14.34 -8.66
N LYS A 85 5.42 -15.47 -9.37
CA LYS A 85 6.23 -16.63 -8.96
C LYS A 85 7.70 -16.30 -8.72
N GLU A 86 8.24 -15.35 -9.48
CA GLU A 86 9.66 -14.98 -9.46
C GLU A 86 9.97 -13.82 -8.50
N ALA A 87 8.96 -13.27 -7.83
CA ALA A 87 9.17 -12.35 -6.71
C ALA A 87 9.81 -13.11 -5.54
N ASP A 88 10.65 -12.41 -4.76
CA ASP A 88 11.28 -12.99 -3.57
C ASP A 88 10.35 -12.83 -2.36
N VAL A 89 9.57 -11.74 -2.34
CA VAL A 89 8.56 -11.44 -1.32
C VAL A 89 7.27 -10.97 -1.98
N VAL A 90 6.14 -11.50 -1.54
CA VAL A 90 4.81 -10.95 -1.87
C VAL A 90 4.11 -10.57 -0.57
N LEU A 91 3.59 -9.35 -0.52
CA LEU A 91 2.86 -8.79 0.60
C LEU A 91 1.38 -8.63 0.24
N PRO A 92 0.56 -9.69 0.39
CA PRO A 92 -0.88 -9.57 0.24
C PRO A 92 -1.51 -8.94 1.50
N THR A 93 -2.58 -8.17 1.30
CA THR A 93 -3.40 -7.64 2.39
C THR A 93 -4.51 -8.63 2.82
N LEU A 94 -4.82 -8.70 4.12
CA LEU A 94 -5.93 -9.44 4.70
C LEU A 94 -6.56 -8.66 5.87
N ASP A 95 -7.39 -7.68 5.54
CA ASP A 95 -8.03 -6.80 6.53
C ASP A 95 -9.37 -7.32 7.07
N ALA A 96 -9.78 -8.53 6.71
CA ALA A 96 -11.08 -9.08 7.07
C ALA A 96 -11.01 -10.59 7.28
N GLY A 97 -11.83 -11.09 8.21
CA GLY A 97 -12.03 -12.53 8.43
C GLY A 97 -13.38 -13.07 7.92
N ASN A 98 -14.24 -12.20 7.36
CA ASN A 98 -15.55 -12.58 6.83
C ASN A 98 -16.01 -11.63 5.72
N GLU A 99 -17.06 -12.03 4.98
CA GLU A 99 -17.63 -11.28 3.85
C GLU A 99 -18.09 -9.87 4.24
N LYS A 100 -18.72 -9.71 5.41
CA LYS A 100 -19.28 -8.43 5.86
C LYS A 100 -18.18 -7.39 6.05
N VAL A 101 -17.12 -7.72 6.79
CA VAL A 101 -15.98 -6.84 7.01
C VAL A 101 -15.19 -6.64 5.72
N PHE A 102 -15.05 -7.69 4.90
CA PHE A 102 -14.33 -7.61 3.63
C PHE A 102 -14.98 -6.60 2.67
N ARG A 103 -16.32 -6.65 2.51
CA ARG A 103 -17.06 -5.70 1.66
C ARG A 103 -17.03 -4.29 2.22
N HIS A 104 -17.09 -4.13 3.54
CA HIS A 104 -17.04 -2.80 4.17
C HIS A 104 -15.68 -2.12 3.99
N THR A 105 -14.61 -2.88 4.19
CA THR A 105 -13.22 -2.38 4.20
C THR A 105 -12.68 -2.22 2.77
N ASN A 106 -12.68 -3.31 2.00
CA ASN A 106 -11.98 -3.37 0.71
C ASN A 106 -12.85 -2.91 -0.46
N ARG A 107 -14.18 -2.97 -0.32
CA ARG A 107 -15.14 -2.60 -1.38
C ARG A 107 -14.74 -3.17 -2.75
N PRO A 108 -14.47 -4.49 -2.83
CA PRO A 108 -13.89 -5.10 -4.01
C PRO A 108 -14.91 -5.14 -5.16
N HIS A 109 -14.44 -5.53 -6.36
CA HIS A 109 -15.32 -5.84 -7.48
C HIS A 109 -16.42 -6.85 -7.07
N GLY A 110 -17.62 -6.73 -7.66
CA GLY A 110 -18.78 -7.55 -7.29
C GLY A 110 -18.49 -9.05 -7.29
N ASP A 111 -17.75 -9.50 -8.31
CA ASP A 111 -17.37 -10.90 -8.53
C ASP A 111 -16.33 -11.44 -7.53
N ILE A 112 -15.68 -10.56 -6.74
CA ILE A 112 -14.69 -10.96 -5.74
C ILE A 112 -15.37 -10.98 -4.37
N GLY A 113 -15.82 -12.17 -3.97
CA GLY A 113 -16.21 -12.47 -2.58
C GLY A 113 -15.01 -12.76 -1.69
N PHE A 114 -15.21 -12.69 -0.38
CA PHE A 114 -14.20 -12.97 0.64
C PHE A 114 -13.61 -14.37 0.46
N TYR A 115 -14.44 -15.39 0.28
CA TYR A 115 -13.97 -16.77 0.09
C TYR A 115 -13.20 -16.97 -1.22
N THR A 116 -13.55 -16.22 -2.27
CA THR A 116 -12.78 -16.22 -3.53
C THR A 116 -11.40 -15.62 -3.32
N MET A 117 -11.33 -14.46 -2.66
CA MET A 117 -10.05 -13.80 -2.33
C MET A 117 -9.19 -14.70 -1.44
N LEU A 118 -9.76 -15.24 -0.35
CA LEU A 118 -9.08 -16.11 0.59
C LEU A 118 -8.60 -17.40 -0.09
N GLY A 119 -9.44 -18.05 -0.90
CA GLY A 119 -9.07 -19.22 -1.68
C GLY A 119 -7.90 -18.93 -2.63
N GLY A 120 -7.89 -17.74 -3.24
CA GLY A 120 -6.76 -17.27 -4.04
C GLY A 120 -5.46 -17.16 -3.26
N GLN A 121 -5.49 -16.63 -2.04
CA GLN A 121 -4.31 -16.55 -1.17
C GLN A 121 -3.81 -17.93 -0.72
N ILE A 122 -4.74 -18.85 -0.40
CA ILE A 122 -4.41 -20.24 -0.02
C ILE A 122 -3.75 -20.96 -1.20
N ASP A 123 -4.36 -20.92 -2.38
CA ASP A 123 -3.77 -21.47 -3.60
C ASP A 123 -2.40 -20.86 -3.90
N PHE A 124 -2.26 -19.54 -3.70
CA PHE A 124 -0.99 -18.86 -3.92
C PHE A 124 0.10 -19.39 -3.02
N ARG A 125 -0.18 -19.66 -1.73
CA ARG A 125 0.80 -20.32 -0.86
C ARG A 125 1.24 -21.68 -1.39
N HIS A 126 0.33 -22.46 -1.98
CA HIS A 126 0.66 -23.77 -2.56
C HIS A 126 1.55 -23.65 -3.79
N ASP A 127 1.31 -22.65 -4.64
CA ASP A 127 2.01 -22.46 -5.91
C ASP A 127 3.33 -21.67 -5.77
N TYR A 128 3.47 -20.85 -4.73
CA TYR A 128 4.57 -19.91 -4.52
C TYR A 128 5.57 -20.41 -3.49
N ALA A 129 6.86 -20.36 -3.82
CA ALA A 129 7.95 -20.82 -2.95
C ALA A 129 8.68 -19.67 -2.22
N GLY A 130 8.43 -18.41 -2.60
CA GLY A 130 9.02 -17.26 -1.94
C GLY A 130 8.32 -16.92 -0.61
N GLN A 131 8.67 -15.76 -0.04
CA GLN A 131 8.12 -15.35 1.25
C GLN A 131 6.78 -14.62 1.08
N ILE A 132 5.79 -15.01 1.88
CA ILE A 132 4.52 -14.30 2.00
C ILE A 132 4.56 -13.51 3.31
N TRP A 133 4.57 -12.18 3.22
CA TRP A 133 4.44 -11.32 4.39
C TRP A 133 3.08 -10.65 4.38
N LEU A 134 2.13 -11.24 5.10
CA LEU A 134 0.74 -10.84 5.10
C LEU A 134 0.56 -9.52 5.88
N GLU A 135 -0.09 -8.53 5.29
CA GLU A 135 -0.43 -7.28 5.97
C GLU A 135 -1.88 -7.31 6.49
N VAL A 136 -2.08 -6.91 7.74
CA VAL A 136 -3.39 -6.77 8.39
C VAL A 136 -3.50 -5.35 8.97
N MET A 137 -4.29 -4.50 8.33
CA MET A 137 -4.59 -3.15 8.80
C MET A 137 -5.77 -3.15 9.76
N LEU A 138 -5.53 -2.77 11.01
CA LEU A 138 -6.55 -2.62 12.03
C LEU A 138 -7.20 -1.24 11.98
N VAL A 139 -8.52 -1.23 11.90
CA VAL A 139 -9.38 -0.04 11.92
C VAL A 139 -10.31 -0.12 13.12
N SER A 140 -10.32 0.93 13.93
CA SER A 140 -11.07 0.95 15.19
C SER A 140 -12.57 0.74 14.98
N GLY A 141 -13.11 -0.23 15.71
CA GLY A 141 -14.54 -0.57 15.68
C GLY A 141 -14.99 -1.34 14.44
N LEU A 142 -14.07 -1.72 13.55
CA LEU A 142 -14.39 -2.47 12.33
C LEU A 142 -13.87 -3.91 12.38
N ASN A 143 -12.56 -4.08 12.55
CA ASN A 143 -11.88 -5.39 12.51
C ASN A 143 -10.93 -5.62 13.68
N ASP A 144 -11.03 -4.81 14.74
CA ASP A 144 -10.15 -4.85 15.92
C ASP A 144 -10.82 -5.39 17.20
N SER A 145 -12.02 -5.99 17.06
CA SER A 145 -12.67 -6.75 18.14
C SER A 145 -12.05 -8.15 18.26
N GLU A 146 -12.21 -8.80 19.41
CA GLU A 146 -11.70 -10.17 19.62
C GLU A 146 -12.32 -11.19 18.65
N GLU A 147 -13.61 -11.03 18.34
CA GLU A 147 -14.32 -11.86 17.37
C GLU A 147 -13.73 -11.69 15.96
N GLU A 148 -13.54 -10.45 15.51
CA GLU A 148 -13.02 -10.19 14.16
C GLU A 148 -11.54 -10.60 14.04
N LEU A 149 -10.74 -10.37 15.07
CA LEU A 149 -9.36 -10.85 15.13
C LEU A 149 -9.28 -12.38 15.10
N SER A 150 -10.23 -13.07 15.73
CA SER A 150 -10.32 -14.54 15.68
C SER A 150 -10.69 -15.04 14.28
N ASN A 151 -11.58 -14.33 13.57
CA ASN A 151 -11.91 -14.65 12.18
C ASN A 151 -10.71 -14.43 11.26
N ILE A 152 -9.98 -13.32 11.43
CA ILE A 152 -8.73 -13.05 10.70
C ILE A 152 -7.70 -14.14 10.99
N LYS A 153 -7.55 -14.55 12.26
CA LYS A 153 -6.62 -15.64 12.65
C LYS A 153 -6.91 -16.94 11.90
N GLN A 154 -8.17 -17.33 11.76
CA GLN A 154 -8.54 -18.52 10.99
C GLN A 154 -8.08 -18.41 9.53
N ALA A 155 -8.27 -17.26 8.90
CA ALA A 155 -7.80 -17.00 7.55
C ALA A 155 -6.26 -17.02 7.45
N VAL A 156 -5.55 -16.40 8.39
CA VAL A 156 -4.08 -16.45 8.50
C VAL A 156 -3.58 -17.90 8.59
N ASP A 157 -4.22 -18.73 9.42
CA ASP A 157 -3.84 -20.14 9.62
C ASP A 157 -4.04 -21.00 8.36
N MET A 158 -5.01 -20.65 7.53
CA MET A 158 -5.22 -21.32 6.24
C MET A 158 -4.18 -20.87 5.20
N ILE A 159 -3.85 -19.58 5.16
CA ILE A 159 -2.87 -19.01 4.22
C ILE A 159 -1.44 -19.46 4.55
N LYS A 160 -1.12 -19.62 5.85
CA LYS A 160 0.22 -19.98 6.35
C LYS A 160 1.32 -19.05 5.82
N PRO A 161 1.22 -17.73 6.05
CA PRO A 161 2.26 -16.79 5.65
C PRO A 161 3.53 -16.98 6.47
N ASP A 162 4.66 -16.53 5.93
CA ASP A 162 5.96 -16.55 6.62
C ASP A 162 6.03 -15.49 7.72
N ARG A 163 5.35 -14.35 7.50
CA ARG A 163 5.24 -13.23 8.45
C ARG A 163 3.86 -12.60 8.40
N VAL A 164 3.46 -11.99 9.50
CA VAL A 164 2.24 -11.18 9.59
C VAL A 164 2.63 -9.80 10.13
N TYR A 165 2.29 -8.77 9.38
CA TYR A 165 2.44 -7.37 9.78
C TYR A 165 1.09 -6.81 10.21
N VAL A 166 1.02 -6.34 11.45
CA VAL A 166 -0.13 -5.59 11.95
C VAL A 166 0.15 -4.11 11.81
N VAL A 167 -0.70 -3.42 11.04
CA VAL A 167 -0.60 -1.98 10.79
C VAL A 167 -1.89 -1.28 11.23
N THR A 168 -1.85 0.03 11.33
CA THR A 168 -3.01 0.87 11.63
C THR A 168 -2.89 2.16 10.80
N PRO A 169 -3.97 2.87 10.47
CA PRO A 169 -3.88 4.18 9.82
C PRO A 169 -2.94 5.15 10.56
N ILE A 170 -1.74 5.37 10.00
CA ILE A 170 -0.77 6.35 10.53
C ILE A 170 -0.84 7.71 9.83
N ARG A 171 -1.45 7.77 8.63
CA ARG A 171 -1.72 9.01 7.89
C ARG A 171 -3.23 9.25 7.78
N PRO A 172 -3.68 10.49 7.58
CA PRO A 172 -5.10 10.80 7.49
C PRO A 172 -5.81 9.98 6.39
N PRO A 173 -6.85 9.20 6.72
CA PRO A 173 -7.62 8.47 5.73
C PRO A 173 -8.52 9.40 4.92
N ALA A 174 -8.95 8.92 3.76
CA ALA A 174 -9.91 9.63 2.92
C ALA A 174 -11.34 9.57 3.50
N GLU A 175 -11.67 8.48 4.20
CA GLU A 175 -12.97 8.26 4.82
C GLU A 175 -12.90 8.68 6.30
N SER A 176 -13.80 9.57 6.73
CA SER A 176 -13.78 10.17 8.07
C SER A 176 -14.07 9.18 9.21
N TRP A 177 -14.77 8.09 8.91
CA TRP A 177 -15.10 7.04 9.88
C TRP A 177 -13.90 6.13 10.18
N VAL A 178 -12.88 6.09 9.32
CA VAL A 178 -11.68 5.28 9.53
C VAL A 178 -10.83 5.92 10.62
N LYS A 179 -10.59 5.17 11.69
CA LYS A 179 -9.79 5.61 12.83
C LYS A 179 -8.70 4.58 13.15
N PRO A 180 -7.53 5.02 13.63
CA PRO A 180 -6.51 4.10 14.11
C PRO A 180 -7.05 3.23 15.25
N SER A 181 -6.67 1.96 15.26
CA SER A 181 -6.93 1.09 16.40
C SER A 181 -6.14 1.53 17.64
N SER A 182 -6.67 1.26 18.84
CA SER A 182 -6.01 1.66 20.09
C SER A 182 -4.78 0.79 20.38
N PRO A 183 -3.81 1.28 21.16
CA PRO A 183 -2.67 0.47 21.58
C PRO A 183 -3.08 -0.86 22.25
N GLU A 184 -4.15 -0.86 23.05
CA GLU A 184 -4.67 -2.05 23.70
C GLU A 184 -5.23 -3.07 22.69
N ASN A 185 -5.92 -2.59 21.65
CA ASN A 185 -6.43 -3.46 20.59
C ASN A 185 -5.31 -3.98 19.67
N ILE A 186 -4.27 -3.19 19.43
CA ILE A 186 -3.06 -3.66 18.72
C ILE A 186 -2.37 -4.78 19.52
N LEU A 187 -2.19 -4.60 20.84
CA LEU A 187 -1.64 -5.63 21.73
C LEU A 187 -2.53 -6.88 21.76
N LYS A 188 -3.85 -6.71 21.72
CA LYS A 188 -4.82 -7.82 21.62
C LYS A 188 -4.66 -8.57 20.30
N ALA A 189 -4.54 -7.86 19.18
CA ALA A 189 -4.30 -8.45 17.87
C ALA A 189 -2.99 -9.23 17.84
N GLN A 190 -1.91 -8.71 18.41
CA GLN A 190 -0.65 -9.44 18.55
C GLN A 190 -0.83 -10.76 19.31
N LYS A 191 -1.58 -10.76 20.41
CA LYS A 191 -1.85 -11.97 21.20
C LYS A 191 -2.66 -13.02 20.41
N ILE A 192 -3.69 -12.58 19.68
CA ILE A 192 -4.60 -13.49 18.96
C ILE A 192 -3.96 -14.01 17.67
N LEU A 193 -3.32 -13.12 16.91
CA LEU A 193 -2.70 -13.45 15.62
C LEU A 193 -1.38 -14.22 15.80
N GLY A 194 -0.74 -14.10 16.96
CA GLY A 194 0.46 -14.86 17.33
C GLY A 194 1.74 -14.10 17.02
N LYS A 195 2.68 -14.73 16.28
CA LYS A 195 3.95 -14.10 15.91
C LYS A 195 3.72 -13.06 14.83
N VAL A 196 3.37 -11.84 15.23
CA VAL A 196 3.17 -10.71 14.33
C VAL A 196 4.13 -9.57 14.68
N GLU A 197 4.55 -8.83 13.66
CA GLU A 197 5.31 -7.59 13.79
C GLU A 197 4.36 -6.41 13.66
N SER A 198 4.47 -5.41 14.54
CA SER A 198 3.60 -4.22 14.46
C SER A 198 4.34 -3.02 13.89
N LEU A 199 3.87 -2.51 12.75
CA LEU A 199 4.39 -1.32 12.10
C LEU A 199 3.41 -0.16 12.30
N VAL A 200 3.47 0.42 13.50
CA VAL A 200 2.55 1.49 13.96
C VAL A 200 3.24 2.84 14.16
N GLY A 201 4.56 2.87 13.97
CA GLY A 201 5.36 4.09 14.03
C GLY A 201 5.23 4.93 12.77
N LEU A 202 5.57 6.22 12.90
CA LEU A 202 5.71 7.10 11.73
C LEU A 202 6.91 6.68 10.90
N GLU A 203 6.74 6.66 9.59
CA GLU A 203 7.80 6.37 8.64
C GLU A 203 8.86 7.48 8.63
N SER A 204 10.11 7.10 8.44
CA SER A 204 11.26 8.00 8.28
C SER A 204 12.01 7.64 6.99
N GLY A 205 12.70 8.62 6.40
CA GLY A 205 13.41 8.47 5.15
C GLY A 205 13.39 9.75 4.32
N GLU A 206 14.22 9.78 3.28
CA GLU A 206 14.31 10.89 2.33
C GLU A 206 13.48 10.57 1.08
N PHE A 207 12.83 11.59 0.52
CA PHE A 207 12.18 11.46 -0.78
C PHE A 207 13.23 11.56 -1.89
N GLY A 208 13.08 10.75 -2.93
CA GLY A 208 13.85 10.93 -4.17
C GLY A 208 13.34 12.18 -4.88
N LEU A 209 14.10 13.29 -4.84
CA LEU A 209 13.66 14.57 -5.40
C LEU A 209 14.21 14.88 -6.79
N HIS A 210 15.12 14.06 -7.30
CA HIS A 210 15.87 14.32 -8.55
C HIS A 210 15.00 14.40 -9.82
N GLU A 211 13.78 13.87 -9.77
CA GLU A 211 12.84 13.87 -10.90
C GLU A 211 11.94 15.10 -10.95
N PHE A 212 11.88 15.88 -9.86
CA PHE A 212 11.03 17.07 -9.80
C PHE A 212 11.82 18.34 -10.13
N SER A 213 11.12 19.28 -10.75
CA SER A 213 11.71 20.54 -11.21
C SER A 213 11.76 21.61 -10.11
N ASN A 214 10.89 21.50 -9.09
CA ASN A 214 10.71 22.47 -8.00
C ASN A 214 9.95 21.84 -6.82
N ALA A 215 9.96 22.50 -5.66
CA ALA A 215 9.29 22.03 -4.45
C ALA A 215 7.78 21.90 -4.65
N ARG A 216 7.16 22.84 -5.36
CA ARG A 216 5.72 22.82 -5.63
C ARG A 216 5.30 21.55 -6.37
N GLN A 217 6.05 21.14 -7.38
CA GLN A 217 5.81 19.92 -8.14
C GLN A 217 5.98 18.69 -7.24
N ALA A 218 7.10 18.59 -6.53
CA ALA A 218 7.40 17.48 -5.62
C ALA A 218 6.30 17.31 -4.55
N ILE A 219 5.91 18.40 -3.88
CA ILE A 219 4.89 18.39 -2.83
C ILE A 219 3.53 17.92 -3.37
N LEU A 220 3.12 18.35 -4.57
CA LEU A 220 1.84 17.93 -5.15
C LEU A 220 1.87 16.48 -5.61
N GLU A 221 2.92 16.06 -6.29
CA GLU A 221 3.00 14.71 -6.85
C GLU A 221 3.17 13.66 -5.75
N ILE A 222 4.08 13.87 -4.80
CA ILE A 222 4.23 12.99 -3.63
C ILE A 222 2.96 13.05 -2.77
N GLY A 223 2.47 14.27 -2.50
CA GLY A 223 1.25 14.52 -1.72
C GLY A 223 -0.01 13.88 -2.30
N SER A 224 -0.06 13.66 -3.61
CA SER A 224 -1.19 13.01 -4.28
C SER A 224 -1.28 11.52 -3.98
N ARG A 225 -0.16 10.87 -3.67
CA ARG A 225 -0.08 9.45 -3.33
C ARG A 225 -0.07 9.24 -1.82
N HIS A 226 0.58 10.15 -1.10
CA HIS A 226 0.85 10.05 0.31
C HIS A 226 0.66 11.40 1.01
N PRO A 227 -0.30 11.53 1.95
CA PRO A 227 -0.38 12.72 2.79
C PRO A 227 0.97 13.01 3.44
N LEU A 228 1.52 14.20 3.19
CA LEU A 228 2.84 14.58 3.67
C LEU A 228 2.74 15.14 5.08
N ARG A 229 3.60 14.73 6.00
CA ARG A 229 3.75 15.46 7.27
C ARG A 229 4.30 16.86 6.99
N TRP A 230 3.99 17.80 7.89
CA TRP A 230 4.49 19.17 7.77
C TRP A 230 6.03 19.20 7.68
N GLU A 231 6.72 18.44 8.52
CA GLU A 231 8.19 18.39 8.53
C GLU A 231 8.74 17.89 7.19
N GLN A 232 8.12 16.84 6.64
CA GLN A 232 8.49 16.28 5.34
C GLN A 232 8.35 17.29 4.20
N ALA A 233 7.28 18.09 4.20
CA ALA A 233 7.12 19.11 3.19
C ALA A 233 8.14 20.25 3.33
N VAL A 234 8.51 20.61 4.57
CA VAL A 234 9.56 21.59 4.84
C VAL A 234 10.93 21.06 4.36
N ASP A 235 11.21 19.77 4.55
CA ASP A 235 12.43 19.15 4.04
C ASP A 235 12.49 19.25 2.50
N ILE A 236 11.35 19.09 1.81
CA ILE A 236 11.25 19.29 0.35
C ILE A 236 11.53 20.75 -0.03
N GLU A 237 10.93 21.74 0.65
CA GLU A 237 11.23 23.16 0.39
C GLU A 237 12.73 23.47 0.52
N ASN A 238 13.35 22.95 1.59
CA ASN A 238 14.77 23.14 1.88
C ASN A 238 15.63 22.51 0.79
N ALA A 239 15.29 21.30 0.32
CA ALA A 239 16.03 20.61 -0.73
C ALA A 239 16.05 21.38 -2.06
N PHE A 240 14.98 22.11 -2.39
CA PHE A 240 14.91 22.96 -3.59
C PHE A 240 15.34 24.41 -3.34
N SER A 241 15.65 24.80 -2.10
CA SER A 241 15.90 26.20 -1.72
C SER A 241 14.73 27.14 -2.09
N GLU A 242 13.50 26.65 -1.96
CA GLU A 242 12.26 27.37 -2.28
C GLU A 242 11.39 27.56 -1.01
N PRO A 243 11.82 28.39 -0.05
CA PRO A 243 11.08 28.59 1.19
C PRO A 243 9.71 29.24 0.92
N ASN A 244 8.74 28.99 1.81
CA ASN A 244 7.40 29.58 1.78
C ASN A 244 6.47 29.07 0.66
N THR A 245 6.92 28.10 -0.14
CA THR A 245 6.12 27.38 -1.15
C THR A 245 4.84 26.76 -0.55
N ILE A 246 4.94 26.11 0.60
CA ILE A 246 3.83 25.48 1.34
C ILE A 246 2.77 26.53 1.69
N ASN A 247 3.18 27.67 2.26
CA ASN A 247 2.25 28.72 2.67
C ASN A 247 1.54 29.33 1.44
N GLN A 248 2.27 29.61 0.36
CA GLN A 248 1.67 30.06 -0.91
C GLN A 248 0.66 29.04 -1.46
N MET A 249 0.96 27.74 -1.35
CA MET A 249 0.07 26.68 -1.78
C MET A 249 -1.17 26.54 -0.89
N LEU A 250 -1.06 26.81 0.42
CA LEU A 250 -2.19 26.84 1.34
C LEU A 250 -3.09 28.06 1.08
N GLU A 251 -2.52 29.25 0.92
CA GLU A 251 -3.24 30.47 0.56
C GLU A 251 -3.96 30.30 -0.79
N GLY A 252 -3.28 29.71 -1.77
CA GLY A 252 -3.82 29.37 -3.09
C GLY A 252 -4.76 28.17 -3.12
N LYS A 253 -5.09 27.55 -1.96
CA LYS A 253 -5.94 26.35 -1.82
C LYS A 253 -5.49 25.17 -2.67
N LYS A 254 -4.20 25.11 -3.03
CA LYS A 254 -3.57 23.97 -3.69
C LYS A 254 -3.24 22.86 -2.70
N LEU A 255 -3.08 23.20 -1.43
CA LEU A 255 -2.98 22.27 -0.31
C LEU A 255 -4.06 22.56 0.72
N VAL A 256 -4.38 21.54 1.51
CA VAL A 256 -5.14 21.66 2.76
C VAL A 256 -4.31 21.08 3.89
N LYS A 257 -4.38 21.74 5.05
CA LYS A 257 -3.69 21.31 6.28
C LYS A 257 -4.68 20.57 7.18
N VAL A 258 -4.34 19.36 7.60
CA VAL A 258 -5.20 18.50 8.42
C VAL A 258 -4.44 17.99 9.63
N ASN A 259 -5.08 18.02 10.80
CA ASN A 259 -4.55 17.38 12.00
C ASN A 259 -4.99 15.91 12.06
N PHE A 260 -4.06 15.00 12.30
CA PHE A 260 -4.33 13.59 12.51
C PHE A 260 -3.31 13.00 13.49
N ASN A 261 -3.79 12.35 14.56
CA ASN A 261 -2.95 11.76 15.61
C ASN A 261 -1.87 12.71 16.16
N ASN A 262 -2.25 13.96 16.46
CA ASN A 262 -1.35 15.01 16.99
C ASN A 262 -0.24 15.45 16.02
N SER A 263 -0.35 15.12 14.73
CA SER A 263 0.57 15.59 13.68
C SER A 263 -0.19 16.33 12.59
N TRP A 264 0.49 17.30 11.97
CA TRP A 264 -0.06 18.06 10.85
C TRP A 264 0.36 17.44 9.53
N TYR A 265 -0.63 17.23 8.67
CA TYR A 265 -0.46 16.71 7.32
C TYR A 265 -0.91 17.72 6.27
N LEU A 266 -0.27 17.68 5.12
CA LEU A 266 -0.61 18.42 3.91
C LEU A 266 -1.15 17.43 2.87
N LEU A 267 -2.31 17.76 2.30
CA LEU A 267 -2.92 17.02 1.20
C LEU A 267 -3.21 17.98 0.05
N PRO A 268 -3.19 17.51 -1.22
CA PRO A 268 -3.63 18.33 -2.33
C PRO A 268 -5.09 18.77 -2.16
N GLY A 269 -5.37 20.03 -2.47
CA GLY A 269 -6.66 20.67 -2.18
C GLY A 269 -7.86 20.07 -2.90
N HIS A 270 -7.65 19.20 -3.90
CA HIS A 270 -8.72 18.48 -4.59
C HIS A 270 -9.14 17.18 -3.89
N PHE A 271 -8.40 16.70 -2.88
CA PHE A 271 -8.79 15.55 -2.05
C PHE A 271 -9.94 15.87 -1.08
N VAL A 272 -10.77 16.89 -1.38
CA VAL A 272 -11.87 17.32 -0.52
C VAL A 272 -12.71 16.10 -0.15
N ARG A 273 -12.64 15.78 1.14
CA ARG A 273 -13.26 14.62 1.77
C ARG A 273 -14.75 14.69 1.49
N GLY A 274 -15.31 13.59 0.98
CA GLY A 274 -16.75 13.45 0.87
C GLY A 274 -17.38 13.64 2.24
N GLU A 275 -18.12 14.73 2.39
CA GLU A 275 -19.30 14.77 3.26
C GLU A 275 -20.37 13.83 2.69
#